data_AF-A0A8D5FM12-F1
#
_entry.id   AF-A0A8D5FM12-F1
#
_cell.length_a   1.000
_cell.length_b   1.000
_cell.length_c   1.000
_cell.angle_alpha   90.00
_cell.angle_beta   90.00
_cell.angle_gamma   90.00
#
_symmetry.space_group_name_H-M   'P 1'
#
loop_
_entity.id
_entity.type
_entity.pdbx_description
1 polymer ?
#
loop_
_entity_poly.entity_id
_entity_poly.type
_entity_poly.pdbx_seq_one_letter_code
_entity_poly.pdbx_strand_id
1 'polypeptide(L)'
;MVLCAALVSTSFTVGAAITETLDPAVLTFIRFVIAALCFGPLVRFRYGATYSFSLFWRCGIISCSLVVFFWCMFLSLRYTTALNTSVIFTLVPSFSGIYAFFLLKEKLTKAQLIALACGMIGAVWVIFRGNMTTFLEMNWNRGDLIFLAGGFAMGLYTPLIRLFHRDEPMAVMTFWVLVTGALWLFLFSGHRLLTMDWSAVPLKGWAGVVYLAIFTTVITFFLTQYAVPFIGPTRVMAYSYLYPGLVLLLDLVLGHPLPPFRVLPGVVVVLFAMGVIQFSEKESDP
;
A
#
# COMPACT_ATOMS: atom_id res chain seq x y z
N MET A 1 8.49 -7.98 -8.66
CA MET A 1 7.49 -6.94 -8.36
C MET A 1 6.08 -7.27 -8.86
N VAL A 2 5.89 -7.88 -10.04
CA VAL A 2 4.55 -8.31 -10.50
C VAL A 2 3.85 -9.24 -9.49
N LEU A 3 4.55 -10.23 -8.93
CA LEU A 3 4.01 -11.06 -7.84
C LEU A 3 3.58 -10.23 -6.62
N CYS A 4 4.37 -9.23 -6.22
CA CYS A 4 4.01 -8.31 -5.14
C CYS A 4 2.70 -7.60 -5.48
N ALA A 5 2.54 -7.12 -6.72
CA ALA A 5 1.32 -6.46 -7.14
C ALA A 5 0.09 -7.37 -7.14
N ALA A 6 0.24 -8.63 -7.58
CA ALA A 6 -0.82 -9.64 -7.50
C ALA A 6 -1.23 -9.95 -6.06
N LEU A 7 -0.28 -10.02 -5.12
CA LEU A 7 -0.59 -10.25 -3.71
C LEU A 7 -1.25 -9.01 -3.09
N VAL A 8 -0.74 -7.80 -3.36
CA VAL A 8 -1.32 -6.57 -2.82
C VAL A 8 -2.73 -6.32 -3.38
N SER A 9 -3.01 -6.62 -4.65
CA SER A 9 -4.37 -6.45 -5.19
C SER A 9 -5.41 -7.28 -4.43
N THR A 10 -5.06 -8.50 -4.01
CA THR A 10 -5.97 -9.33 -3.18
C THR A 10 -6.27 -8.72 -1.81
N SER A 11 -5.42 -7.83 -1.30
CA SER A 11 -5.62 -7.19 0.01
C SER A 11 -6.81 -6.23 0.03
N PHE A 12 -7.15 -5.60 -1.10
CA PHE A 12 -8.34 -4.75 -1.20
C PHE A 12 -9.62 -5.59 -1.08
N THR A 13 -9.70 -6.70 -1.81
CA THR A 13 -10.86 -7.60 -1.81
C THR A 13 -11.01 -8.33 -0.48
N VAL A 14 -9.94 -8.92 0.05
CA VAL A 14 -9.97 -9.61 1.36
C VAL A 14 -10.21 -8.60 2.49
N GLY A 15 -9.60 -7.41 2.41
CA GLY A 15 -9.82 -6.33 3.37
C GLY A 15 -11.27 -5.87 3.42
N ALA A 16 -11.92 -5.69 2.27
CA ALA A 16 -13.34 -5.36 2.18
C ALA A 16 -14.21 -6.44 2.84
N ALA A 17 -13.86 -7.72 2.66
CA ALA A 17 -14.63 -8.83 3.22
C ALA A 17 -14.55 -8.97 4.75
N ILE A 18 -13.49 -8.44 5.39
CA ILE A 18 -13.26 -8.63 6.84
C ILE A 18 -13.36 -7.33 7.66
N THR A 19 -13.32 -6.15 7.03
CA THR A 19 -13.34 -4.84 7.73
C THR A 19 -14.62 -4.57 8.50
N GLU A 20 -15.74 -5.25 8.18
CA GLU A 20 -16.98 -5.15 8.96
C GLU A 20 -16.90 -5.91 10.29
N THR A 21 -16.12 -7.00 10.32
CA THR A 21 -16.01 -7.88 11.50
C THR A 21 -14.90 -7.48 12.47
N LEU A 22 -13.89 -6.75 11.98
CA LEU A 22 -12.71 -6.36 12.73
C LEU A 22 -12.48 -4.85 12.63
N ASP A 23 -12.13 -4.22 13.75
CA ASP A 23 -11.70 -2.83 13.74
C ASP A 23 -10.40 -2.66 12.91
N PRO A 24 -10.28 -1.64 12.05
CA PRO A 24 -9.11 -1.38 11.21
C PRO A 24 -7.76 -1.37 11.94
N ALA A 25 -7.68 -0.82 13.16
CA ALA A 25 -6.43 -0.77 13.92
C ALA A 25 -6.12 -2.14 14.48
N VAL A 26 -7.13 -2.82 15.02
CA VAL A 26 -6.97 -4.17 15.58
C VAL A 26 -6.51 -5.14 14.48
N LEU A 27 -7.14 -5.09 13.31
CA LEU A 27 -6.73 -5.86 12.13
C LEU A 27 -5.27 -5.57 11.77
N THR A 28 -4.89 -4.30 11.64
CA THR A 28 -3.53 -3.91 11.27
C THR A 28 -2.52 -4.30 12.34
N PHE A 29 -2.88 -4.18 13.62
CA PHE A 29 -2.05 -4.51 14.77
C PHE A 29 -1.72 -6.00 14.78
N ILE A 30 -2.74 -6.86 14.73
CA ILE A 30 -2.56 -8.32 14.70
C ILE A 30 -1.70 -8.70 13.50
N ARG A 31 -1.97 -8.09 12.33
CA ARG A 31 -1.21 -8.35 11.10
C ARG A 31 0.28 -8.01 11.26
N PHE A 32 0.61 -6.89 11.91
CA PHE A 32 2.01 -6.52 12.16
C PHE A 32 2.67 -7.37 13.23
N VAL A 33 1.94 -7.76 14.28
CA VAL A 33 2.45 -8.70 15.28
C VAL A 33 2.79 -10.05 14.64
N ILE A 34 1.89 -10.62 13.84
CA ILE A 34 2.14 -11.88 13.12
C ILE A 34 3.34 -11.73 12.19
N ALA A 35 3.39 -10.66 11.40
CA ALA A 35 4.51 -10.43 10.49
C ALA A 35 5.84 -10.25 11.24
N ALA A 36 5.86 -9.51 12.35
CA ALA A 36 7.04 -9.35 13.20
C ALA A 36 7.49 -10.69 13.81
N LEU A 37 6.55 -11.55 14.22
CA LEU A 37 6.84 -12.90 14.70
C LEU A 37 7.40 -13.80 13.59
N CYS A 38 7.01 -13.62 12.32
CA CYS A 38 7.62 -14.34 11.20
C CYS A 38 9.05 -13.87 10.92
N PHE A 39 9.32 -12.57 10.97
CA PHE A 39 10.67 -12.03 10.75
C PHE A 39 11.60 -12.21 11.96
N GLY A 40 11.07 -12.27 13.17
CA GLY A 40 11.84 -12.33 14.42
C GLY A 40 12.87 -13.47 14.46
N PRO A 41 12.49 -14.73 14.20
CA PRO A 41 13.42 -15.86 14.14
C PRO A 41 14.51 -15.65 13.09
N LEU A 42 14.14 -15.20 11.88
CA LEU A 42 15.10 -14.91 10.82
C LEU A 42 16.13 -13.85 11.26
N VAL A 43 15.66 -12.77 11.87
CA VAL A 43 16.51 -11.68 12.39
C VAL A 43 17.41 -12.16 13.53
N ARG A 44 16.87 -12.95 14.45
CA ARG A 44 17.60 -13.45 15.62
C ARG A 44 18.67 -14.47 15.26
N PHE A 45 18.37 -15.41 14.36
CA PHE A 45 19.28 -16.50 14.00
C PHE A 45 20.29 -16.12 12.92
N ARG A 46 19.88 -15.33 11.92
CA ARG A 46 20.79 -14.96 10.80
C ARG A 46 21.62 -13.73 11.09
N TYR A 47 21.08 -12.77 11.84
CA TYR A 47 21.68 -11.45 12.04
C TYR A 47 21.90 -11.11 13.53
N GLY A 48 21.69 -12.05 14.45
CA GLY A 48 22.05 -11.87 15.86
C GLY A 48 21.19 -10.86 16.63
N ALA A 49 20.01 -10.49 16.14
CA ALA A 49 19.13 -9.48 16.74
C ALA A 49 19.83 -8.13 16.98
N THR A 50 20.45 -7.57 15.94
CA THR A 50 21.03 -6.23 15.98
C THR A 50 19.98 -5.20 16.41
N TYR A 51 20.23 -4.55 17.54
CA TYR A 51 19.47 -3.43 18.05
C TYR A 51 20.34 -2.18 18.08
N SER A 52 19.78 -1.07 17.61
CA SER A 52 20.36 0.26 17.76
C SER A 52 19.23 1.25 17.98
N PHE A 53 19.38 2.15 18.95
CA PHE A 53 18.41 3.21 19.19
C PHE A 53 18.19 4.07 17.93
N SER A 54 19.24 4.28 17.15
CA SER A 54 19.15 5.01 15.88
C SER A 54 18.28 4.28 14.85
N LEU A 55 18.40 2.95 14.77
CA LEU A 55 17.57 2.13 13.88
C LEU A 55 16.10 2.13 14.32
N PHE A 56 15.87 2.01 15.64
CA PHE A 56 14.53 2.01 16.22
C PHE A 56 13.76 3.31 15.90
N TRP A 57 14.37 4.48 16.13
CA TRP A 57 13.75 5.77 15.83
C TRP A 57 13.44 5.94 14.33
N ARG A 58 14.39 5.60 13.44
CA ARG A 58 14.18 5.67 11.98
C ARG A 58 13.04 4.76 11.53
N CYS A 59 13.01 3.52 12.03
CA CYS A 59 11.90 2.60 11.77
C CYS A 59 10.58 3.10 12.35
N GLY A 60 10.62 3.78 13.49
CA GLY A 60 9.49 4.49 14.10
C GLY A 60 8.86 5.50 13.14
N ILE A 61 9.66 6.34 12.48
CA ILE A 61 9.17 7.31 11.48
C ILE A 61 8.56 6.59 10.27
N ILE A 62 9.27 5.60 9.72
CA ILE A 62 8.80 4.85 8.53
C ILE A 62 7.47 4.15 8.83
N SER A 63 7.39 3.48 9.97
CA SER A 63 6.21 2.74 10.40
C SER A 63 5.02 3.63 10.68
N CYS A 64 5.22 4.87 11.14
CA CYS A 64 4.14 5.83 11.35
C CYS A 64 3.37 6.13 10.05
N SER A 65 4.09 6.42 8.95
CA SER A 65 3.48 6.63 7.63
C SER A 65 2.70 5.38 7.18
N LEU A 66 3.25 4.21 7.42
CA LEU A 66 2.63 2.93 7.05
C LEU A 66 1.38 2.60 7.90
N VAL A 67 1.40 2.91 9.20
CA VAL A 67 0.24 2.76 10.11
C VAL A 67 -0.91 3.66 9.66
N VAL A 68 -0.64 4.93 9.37
CA VAL A 68 -1.64 5.88 8.87
C VAL A 68 -2.26 5.37 7.57
N PHE A 69 -1.43 4.90 6.63
CA PHE A 69 -1.91 4.33 5.37
C PHE A 69 -2.88 3.16 5.60
N PHE A 70 -2.49 2.14 6.38
CA PHE A 70 -3.33 0.96 6.55
C PHE A 70 -4.60 1.24 7.35
N TRP A 71 -4.53 2.12 8.34
CA TRP A 71 -5.73 2.57 9.03
C TRP A 71 -6.72 3.23 8.06
N CYS A 72 -6.24 4.17 7.24
CA CYS A 72 -7.04 4.81 6.19
C CYS A 72 -7.58 3.79 5.18
N MET A 73 -6.78 2.80 4.76
CA MET A 73 -7.17 1.74 3.84
C MET A 73 -8.35 0.91 4.34
N PHE A 74 -8.23 0.35 5.54
CA PHE A 74 -9.28 -0.52 6.05
C PHE A 74 -10.52 0.28 6.46
N LEU A 75 -10.34 1.52 6.93
CA LEU A 75 -11.44 2.43 7.21
C LEU A 75 -12.19 2.84 5.93
N SER A 76 -11.47 3.15 4.83
CA SER A 76 -12.10 3.53 3.57
C SER A 76 -12.94 2.40 2.99
N LEU A 77 -12.46 1.15 3.09
CA LEU A 77 -13.16 -0.03 2.60
C LEU A 77 -14.51 -0.30 3.28
N ARG A 78 -14.84 0.40 4.39
CA ARG A 78 -16.18 0.39 4.99
C ARG A 78 -17.18 1.31 4.26
N TYR A 79 -16.68 2.22 3.43
CA TYR A 79 -17.47 3.25 2.76
C TYR A 79 -17.33 3.21 1.23
N THR A 80 -16.27 2.60 0.71
CA THR A 80 -15.99 2.48 -0.73
C THR A 80 -15.63 1.05 -1.13
N THR A 81 -15.52 0.81 -2.44
CA THR A 81 -15.26 -0.51 -3.00
C THR A 81 -13.76 -0.82 -3.09
N ALA A 82 -13.44 -2.12 -3.17
CA ALA A 82 -12.07 -2.59 -3.43
C ALA A 82 -11.52 -2.02 -4.75
N LEU A 83 -12.35 -1.97 -5.80
CA LEU A 83 -11.98 -1.39 -7.09
C LEU A 83 -11.63 0.10 -6.97
N ASN A 84 -12.51 0.92 -6.38
CA ASN A 84 -12.24 2.36 -6.18
C ASN A 84 -10.96 2.58 -5.37
N THR A 85 -10.77 1.81 -4.29
CA THR A 85 -9.57 1.87 -3.45
C THR A 85 -8.32 1.53 -4.27
N SER A 86 -8.33 0.45 -5.05
CA SER A 86 -7.20 0.06 -5.90
C SER A 86 -6.83 1.12 -6.94
N VAL A 87 -7.81 1.88 -7.41
CA VAL A 87 -7.65 2.95 -8.40
C VAL A 87 -7.10 4.20 -7.74
N ILE A 88 -7.60 4.61 -6.58
CA ILE A 88 -6.99 5.73 -5.85
C ILE A 88 -5.54 5.41 -5.47
N PHE A 89 -5.21 4.14 -5.22
CA PHE A 89 -3.84 3.72 -4.97
C PHE A 89 -2.90 3.99 -6.16
N THR A 90 -3.41 4.11 -7.39
CA THR A 90 -2.58 4.46 -8.55
C THR A 90 -2.08 5.91 -8.52
N LEU A 91 -2.52 6.73 -7.56
CA LEU A 91 -1.96 8.07 -7.29
C LEU A 91 -0.71 8.01 -6.41
N VAL A 92 -0.50 6.91 -5.69
CA VAL A 92 0.66 6.71 -4.78
C VAL A 92 2.01 6.85 -5.49
N PRO A 93 2.24 6.36 -6.73
CA PRO A 93 3.47 6.61 -7.46
C PRO A 93 3.75 8.10 -7.67
N SER A 94 2.72 8.92 -7.92
CA SER A 94 2.85 10.37 -8.07
C SER A 94 3.29 11.02 -6.75
N PHE A 95 2.64 10.66 -5.64
CA PHE A 95 3.04 11.14 -4.31
C PHE A 95 4.46 10.70 -3.96
N SER A 96 4.80 9.44 -4.23
CA SER A 96 6.16 8.92 -4.00
C SER A 96 7.20 9.64 -4.85
N GLY A 97 6.89 9.99 -6.10
CA GLY A 97 7.77 10.77 -6.98
C GLY A 97 8.03 12.18 -6.42
N ILE A 98 6.97 12.86 -5.95
CA ILE A 98 7.06 14.18 -5.31
C ILE A 98 7.96 14.10 -4.06
N TYR A 99 7.71 13.14 -3.17
CA TYR A 99 8.53 12.98 -1.97
C TYR A 99 9.97 12.56 -2.28
N ALA A 100 10.19 11.71 -3.28
CA ALA A 100 11.54 11.31 -3.71
C ALA A 100 12.32 12.50 -4.27
N PHE A 101 11.68 13.40 -5.01
CA PHE A 101 12.30 14.64 -5.46
C PHE A 101 12.74 15.52 -4.28
N PHE A 102 11.88 15.75 -3.28
CA PHE A 102 12.22 16.62 -2.15
C PHE A 102 13.21 15.99 -1.16
N LEU A 103 13.06 14.70 -0.84
CA LEU A 103 13.84 14.02 0.20
C LEU A 103 15.14 13.43 -0.32
N LEU A 104 15.11 12.89 -1.54
CA LEU A 104 16.24 12.15 -2.13
C LEU A 104 16.89 12.89 -3.29
N LYS A 105 16.35 14.05 -3.70
CA LYS A 105 16.76 14.80 -4.89
C LYS A 105 16.71 13.94 -6.16
N GLU A 106 15.82 12.95 -6.19
CA GLU A 106 15.60 12.08 -7.35
C GLU A 106 14.94 12.90 -8.47
N LYS A 107 15.65 13.05 -9.59
CA LYS A 107 15.10 13.72 -10.78
C LYS A 107 14.30 12.71 -11.60
N LEU A 108 13.04 13.03 -11.85
CA LEU A 108 12.19 12.27 -12.76
C LEU A 108 12.38 12.79 -14.19
N THR A 109 12.40 11.86 -15.14
CA THR A 109 12.44 12.23 -16.57
C THR A 109 11.13 12.87 -16.99
N LYS A 110 11.14 13.63 -18.10
CA LYS A 110 9.90 14.18 -18.69
C LYS A 110 8.89 13.07 -19.01
N ALA A 111 9.36 11.92 -19.49
CA ALA A 111 8.52 10.76 -19.78
C ALA A 111 7.84 10.22 -18.52
N GLN A 112 8.56 10.14 -17.40
CA GLN A 112 7.99 9.73 -16.11
C GLN A 112 6.94 10.72 -15.61
N LEU A 113 7.19 12.03 -15.71
CA LEU A 113 6.21 13.05 -15.32
C LEU A 113 4.93 12.98 -16.14
N ILE A 114 5.04 12.83 -17.46
CA ILE A 114 3.89 12.67 -18.35
C ILE A 114 3.12 11.39 -17.98
N ALA A 115 3.82 10.28 -17.76
CA ALA A 115 3.19 9.03 -17.38
C ALA A 115 2.46 9.11 -16.03
N LEU A 116 3.05 9.76 -15.02
CA LEU A 116 2.38 10.01 -13.74
C LEU A 116 1.12 10.85 -13.95
N ALA A 117 1.17 11.91 -14.77
CA ALA A 117 0.00 12.73 -15.11
C ALA A 117 -1.10 11.91 -15.82
N CYS A 118 -0.74 11.10 -16.81
CA CYS A 118 -1.67 10.18 -17.48
C CYS A 118 -2.27 9.18 -16.50
N GLY A 119 -1.47 8.61 -15.60
CA GLY A 119 -1.93 7.70 -14.55
C GLY A 119 -2.94 8.35 -13.62
N MET A 120 -2.75 9.63 -13.25
CA MET A 120 -3.71 10.40 -12.45
C MET A 120 -5.03 10.62 -13.20
N ILE A 121 -4.98 10.99 -14.49
CA ILE A 121 -6.17 11.17 -15.32
C ILE A 121 -6.96 9.86 -15.44
N GLY A 122 -6.25 8.74 -15.70
CA GLY A 122 -6.86 7.41 -15.76
C GLY A 122 -7.50 7.01 -14.43
N ALA A 123 -6.86 7.32 -13.30
CA ALA A 123 -7.40 7.07 -11.96
C ALA A 123 -8.72 7.83 -11.73
N VAL A 124 -8.73 9.13 -12.01
CA VAL A 124 -9.93 9.98 -11.88
C VAL A 124 -11.06 9.43 -12.75
N TRP A 125 -10.78 9.08 -14.00
CA TRP A 125 -11.78 8.49 -14.90
C TRP A 125 -12.45 7.24 -14.31
N VAL A 126 -11.65 6.33 -13.74
CA VAL A 126 -12.18 5.09 -13.15
C VAL A 126 -12.96 5.36 -11.85
N ILE A 127 -12.49 6.27 -10.98
CA ILE A 127 -13.19 6.64 -9.73
C ILE A 127 -14.62 7.10 -10.02
N PHE A 128 -14.79 7.92 -11.05
CA PHE A 128 -16.11 8.42 -11.49
C PHE A 128 -16.86 7.46 -12.42
N ARG A 129 -16.41 6.20 -12.50
CA ARG A 129 -17.01 5.14 -13.34
C ARG A 129 -17.17 5.51 -14.82
N GLY A 130 -16.32 6.40 -15.33
CA GLY A 130 -16.43 6.97 -16.67
C GLY A 130 -17.69 7.81 -16.89
N ASN A 131 -18.30 8.34 -15.81
CA ASN A 131 -19.44 9.24 -15.88
C ASN A 131 -19.04 10.68 -15.54
N MET A 132 -19.12 11.56 -16.53
CA MET A 132 -18.78 12.98 -16.39
C MET A 132 -19.77 13.76 -15.50
N THR A 133 -21.03 13.31 -15.39
CA THR A 133 -22.02 14.01 -14.54
C THR A 133 -21.69 13.83 -13.05
N THR A 134 -21.30 12.63 -12.64
CA THR A 134 -20.86 12.36 -11.27
C THR A 134 -19.59 13.16 -10.90
N PHE A 135 -18.72 13.41 -11.89
CA PHE A 135 -17.56 14.30 -11.73
C PHE A 135 -17.96 15.76 -11.50
N LEU A 136 -18.91 16.26 -12.29
CA LEU A 136 -19.38 17.65 -12.24
C LEU A 136 -20.22 17.95 -10.97
N GLU A 137 -20.93 16.95 -10.46
CA GLU A 137 -21.71 17.07 -9.22
C GLU A 137 -20.85 17.00 -7.94
N MET A 138 -19.53 16.71 -8.06
CA MET A 138 -18.61 16.56 -6.91
C MET A 138 -19.17 15.69 -5.78
N ASN A 139 -19.89 14.62 -6.13
CA ASN A 139 -20.41 13.64 -5.16
C ASN A 139 -19.27 12.72 -4.69
N TRP A 140 -18.31 13.29 -3.95
CA TRP A 140 -17.14 12.59 -3.43
C TRP A 140 -17.56 11.61 -2.34
N ASN A 141 -17.24 10.32 -2.53
CA ASN A 141 -17.42 9.33 -1.48
C ASN A 141 -16.43 9.61 -0.33
N ARG A 142 -16.95 9.66 0.90
CA ARG A 142 -16.13 9.81 2.12
C ARG A 142 -15.01 8.76 2.20
N GLY A 143 -15.26 7.53 1.79
CA GLY A 143 -14.25 6.46 1.75
C GLY A 143 -13.10 6.81 0.81
N ASP A 144 -13.41 7.34 -0.37
CA ASP A 144 -12.41 7.70 -1.37
C ASP A 144 -11.48 8.81 -0.87
N LEU A 145 -12.04 9.81 -0.17
CA LEU A 145 -11.26 10.90 0.45
C LEU A 145 -10.38 10.40 1.60
N ILE A 146 -10.89 9.51 2.45
CA ILE A 146 -10.11 8.87 3.53
C ILE A 146 -8.93 8.11 2.93
N PHE A 147 -9.16 7.37 1.84
CA PHE A 147 -8.10 6.59 1.23
C PHE A 147 -7.08 7.46 0.49
N LEU A 148 -7.52 8.54 -0.16
CA LEU A 148 -6.63 9.52 -0.77
C LEU A 148 -5.68 10.12 0.28
N ALA A 149 -6.17 10.44 1.47
CA ALA A 149 -5.34 10.88 2.59
C ALA A 149 -4.31 9.81 3.00
N GLY A 150 -4.74 8.54 3.07
CA GLY A 150 -3.84 7.41 3.28
C GLY A 150 -2.78 7.26 2.16
N GLY A 151 -3.14 7.59 0.93
CA GLY A 151 -2.25 7.59 -0.23
C GLY A 151 -1.04 8.50 -0.07
N PHE A 152 -1.19 9.69 0.54
CA PHE A 152 -0.06 10.56 0.88
C PHE A 152 0.90 9.88 1.86
N ALA A 153 0.36 9.22 2.89
CA ALA A 153 1.17 8.49 3.86
C ALA A 153 1.92 7.33 3.20
N MET A 154 1.28 6.56 2.30
CA MET A 154 1.95 5.49 1.54
C MET A 154 2.99 6.02 0.56
N GLY A 155 2.73 7.14 -0.10
CA GLY A 155 3.69 7.78 -1.00
C GLY A 155 4.99 8.15 -0.28
N LEU A 156 4.91 8.50 1.01
CA LEU A 156 6.07 8.84 1.83
C LEU A 156 6.90 7.61 2.26
N TYR A 157 6.29 6.43 2.35
CA TYR A 157 6.91 5.20 2.88
C TYR A 157 8.18 4.79 2.13
N THR A 158 8.12 4.66 0.80
CA THR A 158 9.27 4.18 0.00
C THR A 158 10.44 5.16 -0.05
N PRO A 159 10.23 6.48 -0.18
CA PRO A 159 11.29 7.46 0.01
C PRO A 159 11.92 7.43 1.40
N LEU A 160 11.13 7.28 2.48
CA LEU A 160 11.69 7.18 3.84
C LEU A 160 12.54 5.93 4.04
N ILE A 161 12.15 4.78 3.47
CA ILE A 161 13.00 3.58 3.48
C ILE A 161 14.36 3.91 2.87
N ARG A 162 14.35 4.48 1.67
CA ARG A 162 15.59 4.80 0.95
C ARG A 162 16.44 5.86 1.66
N LEU A 163 15.81 6.85 2.29
CA LEU A 163 16.49 7.92 3.03
C LEU A 163 17.20 7.41 4.29
N PHE A 164 16.57 6.47 5.00
CA PHE A 164 17.05 6.00 6.30
C PHE A 164 17.86 4.71 6.26
N HIS A 165 17.90 4.04 5.12
CA HIS A 165 18.71 2.85 4.90
C HIS A 165 20.21 3.17 5.02
N ARG A 166 20.91 2.50 5.94
CA ARG A 166 22.36 2.65 6.20
C ARG A 166 23.01 1.27 6.34
N ASP A 167 22.88 0.45 5.29
CA ASP A 167 23.48 -0.89 5.18
C ASP A 167 22.95 -1.95 6.16
N GLU A 168 21.89 -1.63 6.92
CA GLU A 168 21.22 -2.65 7.75
C GLU A 168 20.56 -3.70 6.84
N PRO A 169 20.65 -5.01 7.17
CA PRO A 169 19.98 -6.03 6.37
C PRO A 169 18.48 -5.76 6.26
N MET A 170 17.90 -5.86 5.06
CA MET A 170 16.50 -5.50 4.80
C MET A 170 15.51 -6.22 5.72
N ALA A 171 15.79 -7.50 6.04
CA ALA A 171 14.98 -8.27 6.98
C ALA A 171 14.94 -7.65 8.39
N VAL A 172 16.06 -7.06 8.84
CA VAL A 172 16.16 -6.39 10.14
C VAL A 172 15.38 -5.08 10.13
N MET A 173 15.53 -4.28 9.06
CA MET A 173 14.76 -3.05 8.89
C MET A 173 13.25 -3.33 8.82
N THR A 174 12.84 -4.35 8.05
CA THR A 174 11.45 -4.80 7.96
C THR A 174 10.91 -5.21 9.33
N PHE A 175 11.66 -6.01 10.08
CA PHE A 175 11.28 -6.42 11.43
C PHE A 175 11.05 -5.22 12.34
N TRP A 176 11.99 -4.27 12.40
CA TRP A 176 11.86 -3.10 13.27
C TRP A 176 10.72 -2.18 12.83
N VAL A 177 10.47 -2.00 11.54
CA VAL A 177 9.30 -1.25 11.03
C VAL A 177 7.98 -1.90 11.46
N LEU A 178 7.89 -3.23 11.43
CA LEU A 178 6.71 -3.97 11.89
C LEU A 178 6.52 -3.86 13.41
N VAL A 179 7.61 -3.99 14.18
CA VAL A 179 7.58 -3.84 15.64
C VAL A 179 7.18 -2.44 16.05
N THR A 180 7.81 -1.40 15.50
CA THR A 180 7.47 -0.01 15.83
C THR A 180 6.06 0.36 15.34
N GLY A 181 5.61 -0.19 14.21
CA GLY A 181 4.23 -0.03 13.73
C GLY A 181 3.21 -0.66 14.68
N ALA A 182 3.47 -1.87 15.18
CA ALA A 182 2.64 -2.51 16.19
C ALA A 182 2.62 -1.70 17.50
N LEU A 183 3.76 -1.12 17.90
CA LEU A 183 3.82 -0.21 19.05
C LEU A 183 2.97 1.04 18.87
N TRP A 184 3.03 1.71 17.71
CA TRP A 184 2.17 2.86 17.41
C TRP A 184 0.68 2.50 17.50
N LEU A 185 0.29 1.37 16.90
CA LEU A 185 -1.08 0.89 16.93
C LEU A 185 -1.55 0.54 18.35
N PHE A 186 -0.67 -0.07 19.15
CA PHE A 186 -0.96 -0.34 20.56
C PHE A 186 -1.12 0.94 21.37
N LEU A 187 -0.25 1.93 21.16
CA LEU A 187 -0.31 3.21 21.88
C LEU A 187 -1.58 4.01 21.55
N PHE A 188 -1.95 4.09 20.27
CA PHE A 188 -3.10 4.89 19.85
C PHE A 188 -4.45 4.15 19.93
N SER A 189 -4.44 2.83 19.71
CA SER A 189 -5.66 2.02 19.58
C SER A 189 -5.70 0.83 20.53
N GLY A 190 -4.82 0.77 21.53
CA GLY A 190 -4.78 -0.33 22.50
C GLY A 190 -6.08 -0.51 23.29
N HIS A 191 -6.80 0.58 23.56
CA HIS A 191 -8.12 0.50 24.19
C HIS A 191 -9.12 -0.33 23.37
N ARG A 192 -9.05 -0.28 22.03
CA ARG A 192 -9.93 -1.04 21.13
C ARG A 192 -9.68 -2.54 21.22
N LEU A 193 -8.45 -2.96 21.51
CA LEU A 193 -8.11 -4.37 21.74
C LEU A 193 -8.82 -4.93 22.99
N LEU A 194 -9.06 -4.07 23.99
CA LEU A 194 -9.68 -4.45 25.25
C LEU A 194 -11.22 -4.43 25.18
N THR A 195 -11.80 -3.55 24.37
CA THR A 195 -13.26 -3.40 24.26
C THR A 195 -13.87 -4.22 23.12
N MET A 196 -13.05 -4.86 22.29
CA MET A 196 -13.53 -5.66 21.17
C MET A 196 -14.07 -7.02 21.66
N ASP A 197 -15.25 -7.40 21.17
CA ASP A 197 -15.78 -8.75 21.37
C ASP A 197 -15.11 -9.73 20.40
N TRP A 198 -14.07 -10.40 20.88
CA TRP A 198 -13.30 -11.38 20.13
C TRP A 198 -14.12 -12.62 19.75
N SER A 199 -15.18 -12.93 20.48
CA SER A 199 -16.04 -14.09 20.21
C SER A 199 -16.96 -13.88 19.01
N ALA A 200 -17.26 -12.63 18.69
CA ALA A 200 -18.06 -12.25 17.52
C ALA A 200 -17.30 -12.35 16.18
N VAL A 201 -15.97 -12.53 16.21
CA VAL A 201 -15.16 -12.61 14.98
C VAL A 201 -15.26 -14.01 14.37
N PRO A 202 -15.86 -14.18 13.18
CA PRO A 202 -16.01 -15.50 12.57
C PRO A 202 -14.66 -16.06 12.12
N LEU A 203 -14.56 -17.38 11.99
CA LEU A 203 -13.35 -18.07 11.52
C LEU A 203 -12.83 -17.51 10.18
N LYS A 204 -13.74 -17.10 9.29
CA LYS A 204 -13.41 -16.45 8.01
C LYS A 204 -12.64 -15.12 8.21
N GLY A 205 -12.98 -14.35 9.25
CA GLY A 205 -12.27 -13.12 9.60
C GLY A 205 -10.83 -13.40 10.01
N TRP A 206 -10.62 -14.40 10.87
CA TRP A 206 -9.28 -14.85 11.29
C TRP A 206 -8.46 -15.40 10.12
N ALA A 207 -9.05 -16.21 9.25
CA ALA A 207 -8.39 -16.70 8.04
C ALA A 207 -7.95 -15.54 7.14
N GLY A 208 -8.80 -14.51 6.98
CA GLY A 208 -8.46 -13.27 6.27
C GLY A 208 -7.29 -12.52 6.91
N VAL A 209 -7.26 -12.38 8.24
CA VAL A 209 -6.16 -11.73 8.97
C VAL A 209 -4.82 -12.45 8.71
N VAL A 210 -4.81 -13.78 8.84
CA VAL A 210 -3.61 -14.60 8.61
C VAL A 210 -3.17 -14.49 7.15
N TYR A 211 -4.11 -14.58 6.20
CA TYR A 211 -3.82 -14.39 4.78
C TYR A 211 -3.17 -13.03 4.51
N LEU A 212 -3.76 -11.96 5.05
CA LEU A 212 -3.23 -10.61 4.88
C LEU A 212 -1.84 -10.46 5.53
N ALA A 213 -1.60 -11.08 6.69
CA ALA A 213 -0.33 -11.02 7.38
C ALA A 213 0.78 -11.72 6.60
N ILE A 214 0.55 -12.94 6.14
CA ILE A 214 1.61 -13.72 5.48
C ILE A 214 1.78 -13.25 4.04
N PHE A 215 0.71 -13.28 3.24
CA PHE A 215 0.83 -13.08 1.80
C PHE A 215 0.92 -11.60 1.42
N THR A 216 0.13 -10.74 2.06
CA THR A 216 0.04 -9.33 1.68
C THR A 216 0.90 -8.39 2.52
N THR A 217 1.56 -8.90 3.56
CA THR A 217 2.47 -8.12 4.42
C THR A 217 3.88 -8.71 4.43
N VAL A 218 4.08 -9.95 4.91
CA VAL A 218 5.43 -10.52 5.01
C VAL A 218 6.12 -10.61 3.65
N ILE A 219 5.47 -11.26 2.67
CA ILE A 219 6.06 -11.46 1.34
C ILE A 219 6.22 -10.11 0.62
N THR A 220 5.18 -9.28 0.60
CA THR A 220 5.17 -8.02 -0.14
C THR A 220 6.14 -7.00 0.45
N PHE A 221 6.27 -6.90 1.77
CA PHE A 221 7.19 -5.97 2.41
C PHE A 221 8.64 -6.40 2.15
N PHE A 222 8.93 -7.69 2.25
CA PHE A 222 10.24 -8.22 1.89
C PHE A 222 10.60 -7.85 0.44
N LEU A 223 9.70 -8.14 -0.51
CA LEU A 223 9.91 -7.84 -1.93
C LEU A 223 10.05 -6.33 -2.18
N THR A 224 9.26 -5.50 -1.52
CA THR A 224 9.27 -4.04 -1.67
C THR A 224 10.57 -3.45 -1.11
N GLN A 225 10.93 -3.79 0.13
CA GLN A 225 12.17 -3.31 0.74
C GLN A 225 13.41 -3.84 0.01
N TYR A 226 13.36 -5.07 -0.49
CA TYR A 226 14.41 -5.59 -1.36
C TYR A 226 14.52 -4.79 -2.65
N ALA A 227 13.42 -4.47 -3.34
CA ALA A 227 13.46 -3.82 -4.65
C ALA A 227 13.78 -2.32 -4.62
N VAL A 228 13.37 -1.59 -3.57
CA VAL A 228 13.50 -0.12 -3.47
C VAL A 228 14.94 0.38 -3.67
N PRO A 229 15.97 -0.21 -3.05
CA PRO A 229 17.35 0.19 -3.27
C PRO A 229 17.86 -0.01 -4.71
N PHE A 230 17.41 -1.06 -5.40
CA PHE A 230 17.91 -1.40 -6.75
C PHE A 230 17.26 -0.59 -7.87
N ILE A 231 15.92 -0.46 -7.86
CA ILE A 231 15.18 0.18 -8.96
C ILE A 231 14.57 1.53 -8.58
N GLY A 232 14.66 1.93 -7.32
CA GLY A 232 14.16 3.20 -6.81
C GLY A 232 12.68 3.18 -6.38
N PRO A 233 12.27 4.11 -5.49
CA PRO A 233 10.94 4.13 -4.88
C PRO A 233 9.83 4.36 -5.92
N THR A 234 10.02 5.29 -6.86
CA THR A 234 9.02 5.64 -7.87
C THR A 234 8.68 4.45 -8.78
N ARG A 235 9.70 3.71 -9.24
CA ARG A 235 9.50 2.53 -10.11
C ARG A 235 8.89 1.35 -9.35
N VAL A 236 9.26 1.14 -8.09
CA VAL A 236 8.62 0.12 -7.24
C VAL A 236 7.13 0.43 -7.08
N MET A 237 6.79 1.68 -6.74
CA MET A 237 5.40 2.09 -6.58
C MET A 237 4.62 2.02 -7.89
N ALA A 238 5.22 2.31 -9.05
CA ALA A 238 4.53 2.23 -10.35
C ALA A 238 3.98 0.83 -10.69
N TYR A 239 4.45 -0.25 -10.06
CA TYR A 239 3.80 -1.57 -10.20
C TYR A 239 2.37 -1.59 -9.64
N SER A 240 2.00 -0.60 -8.83
CA SER A 240 0.64 -0.47 -8.31
C SER A 240 -0.40 -0.11 -9.36
N TYR A 241 0.04 0.37 -10.53
CA TYR A 241 -0.82 0.53 -11.70
C TYR A 241 -1.45 -0.78 -12.18
N LEU A 242 -0.90 -1.94 -11.79
CA LEU A 242 -1.54 -3.23 -12.04
C LEU A 242 -2.76 -3.50 -11.14
N TYR A 243 -2.91 -2.81 -10.01
CA TYR A 243 -3.89 -3.16 -8.99
C TYR A 243 -5.33 -3.11 -9.51
N PRO A 244 -5.79 -2.05 -10.23
CA PRO A 244 -7.17 -2.00 -10.72
C PRO A 244 -7.51 -3.16 -11.66
N GLY A 245 -6.60 -3.49 -12.59
CA GLY A 245 -6.78 -4.60 -13.51
C GLY A 245 -6.84 -5.94 -12.77
N LEU A 246 -5.98 -6.14 -11.77
CA LEU A 246 -5.97 -7.36 -10.96
C LEU A 246 -7.19 -7.48 -10.04
N VAL A 247 -7.65 -6.37 -9.44
CA VAL A 247 -8.89 -6.36 -8.63
C VAL A 247 -10.10 -6.66 -9.52
N LEU A 248 -10.17 -6.09 -10.73
CA LEU A 248 -11.23 -6.39 -11.69
C LEU A 248 -11.28 -7.88 -12.06
N LEU A 249 -10.11 -8.51 -12.27
CA LEU A 249 -10.01 -9.95 -12.52
C LEU A 249 -10.44 -10.78 -11.31
N LEU A 250 -10.07 -10.36 -10.09
CA LEU A 250 -10.50 -11.02 -8.86
C LEU A 250 -12.02 -10.92 -8.66
N ASP A 251 -12.60 -9.74 -8.88
CA ASP A 251 -14.05 -9.52 -8.81
C ASP A 251 -14.80 -10.41 -9.81
N LEU A 252 -14.26 -10.57 -11.03
CA LEU A 252 -14.81 -11.49 -12.04
C LEU A 252 -14.78 -12.95 -11.57
N VAL A 253 -13.65 -13.41 -11.03
CA VAL A 253 -13.49 -14.79 -10.52
C VAL A 253 -14.41 -15.08 -9.34
N LEU A 254 -14.66 -14.07 -8.50
CA LEU A 254 -15.56 -14.17 -7.35
C LEU A 254 -17.05 -14.03 -7.73
N GLY A 255 -17.36 -13.77 -9.00
CA GLY A 255 -18.73 -13.60 -9.49
C GLY A 255 -19.37 -12.27 -9.12
N HIS A 256 -18.57 -11.25 -8.77
CA HIS A 256 -19.06 -9.89 -8.54
C HIS A 256 -19.43 -9.20 -9.87
N PRO A 257 -20.43 -8.30 -9.87
CA PRO A 257 -20.82 -7.59 -11.08
C PRO A 257 -19.68 -6.70 -11.58
N LEU A 258 -19.37 -6.81 -12.87
CA LEU A 258 -18.35 -5.97 -13.48
C LEU A 258 -18.79 -4.49 -13.51
N PRO A 259 -17.85 -3.55 -13.33
CA PRO A 259 -18.13 -2.14 -13.55
C PRO A 259 -18.53 -1.89 -15.03
N PRO A 260 -19.20 -0.76 -15.30
CA PRO A 260 -19.56 -0.40 -16.67
C PRO A 260 -18.35 -0.42 -17.61
N PHE A 261 -18.54 -0.85 -18.87
CA PHE A 261 -17.49 -0.86 -19.89
C PHE A 261 -16.77 0.48 -20.07
N ARG A 262 -17.43 1.59 -19.72
CA ARG A 262 -16.87 2.94 -19.71
C ARG A 262 -15.64 3.10 -18.81
N VAL A 263 -15.40 2.19 -17.87
CA VAL A 263 -14.25 2.20 -16.96
C VAL A 263 -12.96 1.73 -17.63
N LEU A 264 -13.05 0.87 -18.65
CA LEU A 264 -11.90 0.23 -19.30
C LEU A 264 -10.84 1.20 -19.86
N PRO A 265 -11.19 2.32 -20.52
CA PRO A 265 -10.20 3.27 -21.02
C PRO A 265 -9.26 3.79 -19.92
N GLY A 266 -9.78 4.06 -18.72
CA GLY A 266 -8.96 4.53 -17.60
C GLY A 266 -7.98 3.45 -17.12
N VAL A 267 -8.41 2.18 -17.07
CA VAL A 267 -7.53 1.05 -16.74
C VAL A 267 -6.41 0.91 -17.78
N VAL A 268 -6.73 1.02 -19.08
CA VAL A 268 -5.74 0.95 -20.16
C VAL A 268 -4.73 2.09 -20.07
N VAL A 269 -5.18 3.32 -19.82
CA VAL A 269 -4.29 4.48 -19.65
C VAL A 269 -3.34 4.29 -18.47
N VAL A 270 -3.85 3.78 -17.34
CA VAL A 270 -3.04 3.47 -16.16
C VAL A 270 -1.97 2.41 -16.44
N LEU A 271 -2.32 1.33 -17.14
CA LEU A 271 -1.37 0.29 -17.53
C LEU A 271 -0.32 0.80 -18.54
N PHE A 272 -0.72 1.66 -19.46
CA PHE A 272 0.20 2.31 -20.40
C PHE A 272 1.20 3.21 -19.67
N ALA A 273 0.72 4.02 -18.71
CA ALA A 273 1.58 4.86 -17.87
C ALA A 273 2.63 4.03 -17.11
N MET A 274 2.25 2.86 -16.60
CA MET A 274 3.21 1.93 -15.99
C MET A 274 4.32 1.54 -16.96
N GLY A 275 3.97 1.13 -18.19
CA GLY A 275 4.95 0.77 -19.21
C GLY A 275 5.97 1.88 -19.42
N VAL A 276 5.49 3.11 -19.63
CA VAL A 276 6.37 4.28 -19.82
C VAL A 276 7.30 4.50 -18.63
N ILE A 277 6.84 4.37 -17.38
CA ILE A 277 7.69 4.58 -16.19
C ILE A 277 8.76 3.49 -16.05
N GLN A 278 8.43 2.24 -16.40
CA GLN A 278 9.38 1.12 -16.32
C GLN A 278 10.43 1.18 -17.43
N PHE A 279 10.03 1.57 -18.65
CA PHE A 279 10.92 1.65 -19.83
C PHE A 279 11.62 2.99 -20.00
N SER A 280 11.19 4.06 -19.32
CA SER A 280 11.95 5.31 -19.28
C SER A 280 13.26 5.06 -18.55
N GLU A 281 14.38 5.05 -19.28
CA GLU A 281 15.71 5.02 -18.70
C GLU A 281 15.89 6.14 -17.68
N LYS A 282 16.68 5.85 -16.65
CA LYS A 282 17.14 6.86 -15.72
C LYS A 282 18.12 7.69 -16.54
N GLU A 283 17.79 8.94 -16.83
CA GLU A 283 18.75 9.86 -17.46
C GLU A 283 19.99 9.83 -16.55
N SER A 284 21.06 9.24 -17.06
CA SER A 284 22.33 9.10 -16.35
C SER A 284 22.75 10.52 -15.95
N ASP A 285 22.89 10.77 -14.64
CA ASP A 285 23.53 12.01 -14.19
C ASP A 285 24.90 12.08 -14.89
N PRO A 286 25.22 13.18 -15.59
CA PRO A 286 26.53 13.39 -16.20
C PRO A 286 27.64 13.49 -15.16
#